data_AF-A0A971TSZ5-F1
#
_entry.id   AF-A0A971TSZ5-F1
#
_cell.length_a   1.000
_cell.length_b   1.000
_cell.length_c   1.000
_cell.angle_alpha   90.00
_cell.angle_beta   90.00
_cell.angle_gamma   90.00
#
_symmetry.space_group_name_H-M   'P 1'
#
loop_
_entity.id
_entity.type
_entity.pdbx_description
1 polymer ?
#
loop_
_entity_poly.entity_id
_entity_poly.type
_entity_poly.pdbx_seq_one_letter_code
_entity_poly.pdbx_strand_id
1 'polypeptide(L)'
;MHVRLFRVPVTLLTAVLCIMMTGISCDSSGGDSTEEDPAGGGTAPVTGSTIAGASVALDSVLRTIPDSVLTTIRSEFEVAYFHTSHGTHVSYGVFGLPGFKTGDDVKFGVSTTKEAGKLYFRDNPGGFSTPDLSQTDNGSWETWVNECRDWLEAPENANVNVFMWSWCDIGGHDASDYCASMQTLINEYGAGGTKVGPGRARANPVNFVFMTGHANRNNNVGEGCPKNQAAIINEFCRTNGYYCIDYYSIDTTAMDGTYYEDTGDNGDSESYGGNFYEDWQDSHTEGVHWYRNRSSPGGADEYGQHNSQHITANRKAFAFWWVMAQLAQ
;
A
#
# COMPACT_ATOMS: atom_id res chain seq x y z
N MET A 1 -49.06 -20.02 36.15
CA MET A 1 -48.89 -20.68 37.47
C MET A 1 -48.61 -22.15 37.20
N HIS A 2 -47.37 -22.60 37.50
CA HIS A 2 -46.86 -23.96 37.77
C HIS A 2 -47.76 -25.17 37.40
N VAL A 3 -47.24 -26.25 36.77
CA VAL A 3 -46.34 -27.24 37.39
C VAL A 3 -45.69 -28.15 36.32
N ARG A 4 -44.40 -28.48 36.53
CA ARG A 4 -43.57 -29.52 35.87
C ARG A 4 -43.83 -30.91 36.47
N LEU A 5 -43.61 -31.99 35.71
CA LEU A 5 -43.13 -33.31 36.18
C LEU A 5 -42.65 -34.13 34.95
N PHE A 6 -41.68 -35.06 34.94
CA PHE A 6 -40.53 -35.46 35.77
C PHE A 6 -39.68 -36.43 34.90
N ARG A 7 -38.36 -36.55 35.17
CA ARG A 7 -37.38 -37.47 34.55
C ARG A 7 -37.46 -38.90 35.10
N VAL A 8 -36.99 -39.92 34.35
CA VAL A 8 -36.19 -41.07 34.86
C VAL A 8 -35.37 -41.77 33.71
N PRO A 9 -34.44 -42.75 33.93
CA PRO A 9 -33.03 -42.67 33.51
C PRO A 9 -32.53 -43.87 32.67
N VAL A 10 -31.27 -43.89 32.21
CA VAL A 10 -30.55 -45.16 31.89
C VAL A 10 -29.06 -45.06 32.26
N THR A 11 -28.58 -46.18 32.77
CA THR A 11 -27.41 -46.54 33.57
C THR A 11 -26.08 -46.69 32.80
N LEU A 12 -24.99 -46.48 33.54
CA LEU A 12 -23.60 -46.85 33.24
C LEU A 12 -23.40 -48.38 33.16
N LEU A 13 -22.51 -48.85 32.28
CA LEU A 13 -21.72 -50.07 32.52
C LEU A 13 -20.31 -49.94 31.94
N THR A 14 -19.32 -50.03 32.83
CA THR A 14 -17.87 -50.11 32.60
C THR A 14 -17.42 -51.54 32.32
N ALA A 15 -16.40 -51.71 31.46
CA ALA A 15 -15.46 -52.82 31.51
C ALA A 15 -14.08 -52.39 30.99
N VAL A 16 -13.04 -52.90 31.63
CA VAL A 16 -11.63 -52.46 31.64
C VAL A 16 -10.71 -53.66 31.30
N LEU A 17 -9.49 -53.35 30.82
CA LEU A 17 -8.24 -54.16 30.79
C LEU A 17 -8.05 -55.14 29.60
N CYS A 18 -6.87 -55.42 29.02
CA CYS A 18 -5.47 -55.18 29.43
C CYS A 18 -4.48 -55.36 28.23
N ILE A 19 -3.54 -54.41 28.09
CA ILE A 19 -2.08 -54.45 27.80
C ILE A 19 -1.45 -55.68 27.08
N MET A 20 -0.61 -55.40 26.05
CA MET A 20 0.74 -55.99 25.86
C MET A 20 1.70 -55.01 25.16
N MET A 21 2.92 -54.88 25.71
CA MET A 21 4.08 -54.12 25.20
C MET A 21 5.06 -55.04 24.43
N THR A 22 5.90 -54.45 23.56
CA THR A 22 7.34 -54.71 23.25
C THR A 22 7.67 -54.01 21.92
N GLY A 23 8.83 -53.40 21.60
CA GLY A 23 10.09 -53.11 22.29
C GLY A 23 11.01 -52.28 21.35
N ILE A 24 11.73 -51.31 21.95
CA ILE A 24 13.09 -50.74 21.72
C ILE A 24 13.77 -50.82 20.31
N SER A 25 14.23 -49.65 19.82
CA SER A 25 15.66 -49.40 19.45
C SER A 25 15.99 -47.91 19.26
N CYS A 26 17.16 -47.53 19.75
CA CYS A 26 17.78 -46.19 19.70
C CYS A 26 19.24 -46.39 19.25
N ASP A 27 19.71 -45.56 18.29
CA ASP A 27 21.10 -45.14 18.02
C ASP A 27 21.09 -44.39 16.67
N SER A 28 21.87 -43.35 16.35
CA SER A 28 23.07 -42.73 16.95
C SER A 28 23.35 -41.39 16.20
N SER A 29 24.13 -40.49 16.83
CA SER A 29 25.08 -39.47 16.30
C SER A 29 24.78 -38.77 14.95
N GLY A 30 24.80 -37.45 14.78
CA GLY A 30 25.67 -36.43 15.37
C GLY A 30 26.52 -35.78 14.26
N GLY A 31 26.30 -34.48 13.98
CA GLY A 31 27.30 -33.60 13.36
C GLY A 31 27.00 -33.08 11.95
N ASP A 32 26.88 -31.75 11.89
CA ASP A 32 27.20 -30.85 10.77
C ASP A 32 26.15 -30.61 9.67
N SER A 33 25.45 -29.47 9.79
CA SER A 33 24.93 -28.71 8.65
C SER A 33 24.71 -27.26 9.08
N THR A 34 25.65 -26.40 8.66
CA THR A 34 25.46 -25.00 8.23
C THR A 34 24.14 -24.32 8.63
N GLU A 35 24.27 -23.25 9.42
CA GLU A 35 23.25 -22.21 9.60
C GLU A 35 22.78 -21.71 8.21
N GLU A 36 21.58 -22.14 7.81
CA GLU A 36 20.78 -21.40 6.85
C GLU A 36 19.97 -20.34 7.62
N ASP A 37 20.33 -19.10 7.33
CA ASP A 37 19.66 -17.86 7.72
C ASP A 37 18.17 -17.90 7.33
N PRO A 38 17.20 -17.75 8.26
CA PRO A 38 15.79 -17.75 7.91
C PRO A 38 15.40 -16.35 7.42
N ALA A 39 15.86 -15.99 6.21
CA ALA A 39 15.30 -14.87 5.48
C ALA A 39 13.88 -15.24 4.97
N GLY A 40 12.89 -14.45 5.38
CA GLY A 40 11.72 -14.18 4.54
C GLY A 40 10.54 -15.15 4.67
N GLY A 41 9.86 -15.14 5.80
CA GLY A 41 8.46 -15.60 5.91
C GLY A 41 7.46 -14.59 5.36
N GLY A 42 7.69 -14.02 4.18
CA GLY A 42 6.72 -13.15 3.51
C GLY A 42 5.62 -14.02 2.92
N THR A 43 4.40 -13.95 3.47
CA THR A 43 3.23 -14.59 2.88
C THR A 43 3.04 -14.05 1.47
N ALA A 44 3.03 -14.93 0.47
CA ALA A 44 2.79 -14.54 -0.92
C ALA A 44 1.47 -13.75 -1.00
N PRO A 45 1.43 -12.66 -1.79
CA PRO A 45 0.19 -11.90 -1.98
C PRO A 45 -0.95 -12.82 -2.38
N VAL A 46 -2.10 -12.66 -1.72
CA VAL A 46 -3.31 -13.43 -2.06
C VAL A 46 -3.71 -13.04 -3.49
N THR A 47 -3.77 -14.02 -4.40
CA THR A 47 -4.28 -13.82 -5.77
C THR A 47 -5.65 -13.15 -5.70
N GLY A 48 -5.81 -11.99 -6.36
CA GLY A 48 -7.03 -11.18 -6.30
C GLY A 48 -7.07 -10.15 -5.16
N SER A 49 -5.97 -9.92 -4.43
CA SER A 49 -5.87 -8.77 -3.54
C SER A 49 -5.97 -7.47 -4.35
N THR A 50 -6.66 -6.47 -3.82
CA THR A 50 -6.67 -5.11 -4.36
C THR A 50 -5.90 -4.11 -3.48
N ILE A 51 -5.39 -4.56 -2.34
CA ILE A 51 -4.77 -3.69 -1.34
C ILE A 51 -3.26 -3.94 -1.30
N ALA A 52 -2.50 -2.90 -1.60
CA ALA A 52 -1.05 -2.87 -1.51
C ALA A 52 -0.60 -2.39 -0.11
N GLY A 53 -0.81 -3.25 0.88
CA GLY A 53 -0.36 -3.04 2.27
C GLY A 53 1.00 -3.70 2.55
N ALA A 54 1.33 -3.88 3.84
CA ALA A 54 2.65 -4.34 4.28
C ALA A 54 3.13 -5.65 3.64
N SER A 55 2.25 -6.63 3.41
CA SER A 55 2.58 -7.92 2.80
C SER A 55 2.83 -7.85 1.29
N VAL A 56 2.37 -6.79 0.63
CA VAL A 56 2.59 -6.53 -0.81
C VAL A 56 3.79 -5.60 -1.01
N ALA A 57 4.00 -4.67 -0.08
CA ALA A 57 5.05 -3.66 -0.11
C ALA A 57 6.44 -4.21 0.21
N LEU A 58 6.88 -5.22 -0.57
CA LEU A 58 8.12 -5.97 -0.40
C LEU A 58 8.86 -6.07 -1.74
N ASP A 59 10.20 -6.00 -1.71
CA ASP A 59 11.03 -6.18 -2.91
C ASP A 59 10.77 -7.55 -3.57
N SER A 60 10.63 -8.61 -2.77
CA SER A 60 10.32 -9.95 -3.28
C SER A 60 9.04 -10.00 -4.11
N VAL A 61 8.03 -9.20 -3.76
CA VAL A 61 6.77 -9.07 -4.52
C VAL A 61 6.97 -8.20 -5.75
N LEU A 62 7.67 -7.05 -5.63
CA LEU A 62 8.03 -6.19 -6.76
C LEU A 62 8.73 -6.99 -7.87
N ARG A 63 9.66 -7.88 -7.51
CA ARG A 63 10.42 -8.70 -8.47
C ARG A 63 9.58 -9.75 -9.19
N THR A 64 8.34 -9.99 -8.79
CA THR A 64 7.43 -10.89 -9.52
C THR A 64 6.74 -10.22 -10.71
N ILE A 65 6.80 -8.89 -10.84
CA ILE A 65 6.15 -8.17 -11.94
C ILE A 65 6.87 -8.52 -13.26
N PRO A 66 6.15 -9.03 -14.28
CA PRO A 66 6.76 -9.39 -15.56
C PRO A 66 7.32 -8.17 -16.31
N ASP A 67 8.46 -8.34 -17.00
CA ASP A 67 9.09 -7.26 -17.78
C ASP A 67 8.16 -6.72 -18.90
N SER A 68 7.26 -7.54 -19.43
CA SER A 68 6.23 -7.10 -20.39
C SER A 68 5.23 -6.14 -19.74
N VAL A 69 4.82 -6.39 -18.49
CA VAL A 69 3.93 -5.51 -17.74
C VAL A 69 4.64 -4.20 -17.39
N LEU A 70 5.91 -4.26 -16.96
CA LEU A 70 6.73 -3.05 -16.74
C LEU A 70 6.92 -2.22 -18.02
N THR A 71 6.97 -2.87 -19.18
CA THR A 71 7.02 -2.18 -20.47
C THR A 71 5.70 -1.46 -20.74
N THR A 72 4.55 -2.11 -20.54
CA THR A 72 3.23 -1.48 -20.64
C THR A 72 3.09 -0.28 -19.71
N ILE A 73 3.48 -0.41 -18.43
CA ILE A 73 3.40 0.71 -17.47
C ILE A 73 4.20 1.91 -18.00
N ARG A 74 5.44 1.70 -18.45
CA ARG A 74 6.31 2.79 -18.92
C ARG A 74 5.88 3.38 -20.28
N SER A 75 5.12 2.66 -21.10
CA SER A 75 4.68 3.15 -22.42
C SER A 75 3.29 3.78 -22.39
N GLU A 76 2.39 3.25 -21.56
CA GLU A 76 0.98 3.62 -21.60
C GLU A 76 0.56 4.54 -20.45
N PHE A 77 1.25 4.52 -19.30
CA PHE A 77 0.79 5.28 -18.13
C PHE A 77 1.39 6.68 -18.06
N GLU A 78 0.51 7.64 -17.80
CA GLU A 78 0.84 8.99 -17.35
C GLU A 78 0.12 9.21 -16.01
N VAL A 79 0.92 9.30 -14.95
CA VAL A 79 0.45 9.39 -13.57
C VAL A 79 0.37 10.86 -13.18
N ALA A 80 -0.73 11.26 -12.55
CA ALA A 80 -0.81 12.49 -11.78
C ALA A 80 -1.01 12.17 -10.31
N TYR A 81 -0.07 12.61 -9.48
CA TYR A 81 -0.09 12.37 -8.04
C TYR A 81 -0.06 13.70 -7.29
N PHE A 82 -1.07 13.93 -6.46
CA PHE A 82 -1.22 15.14 -5.66
C PHE A 82 -0.96 14.82 -4.21
N HIS A 83 -0.12 15.63 -3.58
CA HIS A 83 0.24 15.43 -2.20
C HIS A 83 0.90 16.65 -1.58
N THR A 84 1.00 16.60 -0.25
CA THR A 84 1.92 17.41 0.54
C THR A 84 3.00 16.53 1.17
N SER A 85 3.28 16.71 2.46
CA SER A 85 4.50 16.21 3.10
C SER A 85 4.64 14.69 3.10
N HIS A 86 3.71 13.97 3.75
CA HIS A 86 3.73 12.50 3.80
C HIS A 86 3.56 11.80 2.45
N GLY A 87 3.00 12.48 1.45
CA GLY A 87 2.91 11.90 0.12
C GLY A 87 4.27 11.76 -0.59
N THR A 88 5.30 12.53 -0.16
CA THR A 88 6.67 12.40 -0.68
C THR A 88 7.23 10.98 -0.52
N HIS A 89 6.68 10.15 0.37
CA HIS A 89 7.18 8.80 0.58
C HIS A 89 6.99 7.92 -0.67
N VAL A 90 5.89 8.10 -1.41
CA VAL A 90 5.70 7.42 -2.71
C VAL A 90 6.65 8.01 -3.74
N SER A 91 6.62 9.33 -3.95
CA SER A 91 7.39 9.99 -5.00
C SER A 91 8.89 9.71 -4.85
N TYR A 92 9.44 9.93 -3.66
CA TYR A 92 10.88 9.79 -3.46
C TYR A 92 11.35 8.35 -3.57
N GLY A 93 10.57 7.39 -3.06
CA GLY A 93 10.87 5.97 -3.23
C GLY A 93 10.82 5.58 -4.72
N VAL A 94 9.80 6.02 -5.46
CA VAL A 94 9.69 5.79 -6.91
C VAL A 94 10.88 6.38 -7.66
N PHE A 95 11.35 7.57 -7.28
CA PHE A 95 12.51 8.22 -7.91
C PHE A 95 13.85 7.58 -7.55
N GLY A 96 13.95 6.96 -6.37
CA GLY A 96 15.13 6.20 -5.94
C GLY A 96 15.24 4.81 -6.57
N LEU A 97 14.11 4.15 -6.84
CA LEU A 97 14.05 2.75 -7.28
C LEU A 97 14.91 2.42 -8.51
N PRO A 98 15.01 3.28 -9.54
CA PRO A 98 15.94 3.08 -10.66
C PRO A 98 17.40 2.80 -10.25
N GLY A 99 17.83 3.27 -9.08
CA GLY A 99 19.17 3.08 -8.54
C GLY A 99 19.35 1.85 -7.64
N PHE A 100 18.31 1.03 -7.42
CA PHE A 100 18.36 -0.05 -6.44
C PHE A 100 19.21 -1.24 -6.87
N LYS A 101 18.84 -1.93 -7.95
CA LYS A 101 19.57 -3.10 -8.48
C LYS A 101 19.96 -2.89 -9.94
N THR A 102 20.94 -3.66 -10.40
CA THR A 102 21.36 -3.61 -11.81
C THR A 102 20.18 -3.89 -12.74
N GLY A 103 19.92 -2.96 -13.67
CA GLY A 103 18.81 -3.03 -14.62
C GLY A 103 17.52 -2.36 -14.15
N ASP A 104 17.44 -1.88 -12.91
CA ASP A 104 16.27 -1.17 -12.40
C ASP A 104 16.08 0.20 -13.04
N ASP A 105 17.16 0.80 -13.55
CA ASP A 105 17.13 2.03 -14.34
C ASP A 105 16.30 1.88 -15.63
N VAL A 106 16.27 0.66 -16.17
CA VAL A 106 15.40 0.29 -17.27
C VAL A 106 14.04 -0.16 -16.74
N LYS A 107 14.00 -1.17 -15.86
CA LYS A 107 12.75 -1.81 -15.42
C LYS A 107 11.77 -0.85 -14.74
N PHE A 108 12.29 0.04 -13.89
CA PHE A 108 11.52 0.99 -13.10
C PHE A 108 11.87 2.44 -13.47
N GLY A 109 12.38 2.67 -14.68
CA GLY A 109 12.72 4.00 -15.17
C GLY A 109 11.52 4.95 -15.06
N VAL A 110 11.74 6.12 -14.46
CA VAL A 110 10.72 7.14 -14.20
C VAL A 110 11.26 8.52 -14.57
N SER A 111 10.38 9.42 -15.04
CA SER A 111 10.70 10.81 -15.35
C SER A 111 9.52 11.73 -15.00
N THR A 112 9.82 12.96 -14.60
CA THR A 112 8.84 14.05 -14.41
C THR A 112 8.59 14.84 -15.69
N THR A 113 9.15 14.37 -16.81
CA THR A 113 8.85 14.85 -18.17
C THR A 113 8.62 13.63 -19.07
N LYS A 114 7.93 13.83 -20.20
CA LYS A 114 7.65 12.73 -21.12
C LYS A 114 8.93 12.25 -21.81
N GLU A 115 9.39 11.07 -21.42
CA GLU A 115 10.61 10.44 -21.95
C GLU A 115 10.32 8.99 -22.38
N ALA A 116 10.83 8.57 -23.53
CA ALA A 116 10.61 7.23 -24.04
C ALA A 116 11.21 6.16 -23.13
N GLY A 117 10.44 5.11 -22.83
CA GLY A 117 10.91 3.99 -22.00
C GLY A 117 10.96 4.29 -20.51
N LYS A 118 10.39 5.41 -20.05
CA LYS A 118 10.23 5.74 -18.63
C LYS A 118 8.77 6.07 -18.32
N LEU A 119 8.31 5.65 -17.14
CA LEU A 119 7.02 6.07 -16.62
C LEU A 119 6.99 7.58 -16.47
N TYR A 120 5.99 8.23 -17.07
CA TYR A 120 5.79 9.66 -16.90
C TYR A 120 5.00 9.91 -15.61
N PHE A 121 5.70 10.41 -14.59
CA PHE A 121 5.17 10.65 -13.25
C PHE A 121 5.09 12.15 -12.99
N ARG A 122 3.88 12.70 -13.04
CA ARG A 122 3.62 14.11 -12.74
C ARG A 122 3.42 14.26 -11.23
N ASP A 123 4.51 14.62 -10.57
CA ASP A 123 4.59 14.83 -9.14
C ASP A 123 4.08 16.22 -8.76
N ASN A 124 2.98 16.27 -8.02
CA ASN A 124 2.29 17.49 -7.60
C ASN A 124 2.12 18.54 -8.71
N PRO A 125 1.40 18.23 -9.81
CA PRO A 125 1.33 19.10 -10.99
C PRO A 125 0.56 20.42 -10.77
N GLY A 126 -0.01 20.64 -9.58
CA GLY A 126 -0.78 21.83 -9.22
C GLY A 126 -2.17 21.90 -9.86
N GLY A 127 -2.84 23.03 -9.69
CA GLY A 127 -4.19 23.29 -10.24
C GLY A 127 -5.35 23.09 -9.27
N PHE A 128 -5.08 22.98 -7.97
CA PHE A 128 -6.07 22.73 -6.92
C PHE A 128 -5.90 23.71 -5.77
N SER A 129 -7.00 24.06 -5.10
CA SER A 129 -6.96 24.88 -3.90
C SER A 129 -6.44 24.11 -2.68
N THR A 130 -6.58 22.78 -2.71
CA THR A 130 -6.15 21.85 -1.67
C THR A 130 -5.30 20.74 -2.29
N PRO A 131 -3.96 20.78 -2.21
CA PRO A 131 -3.09 19.72 -2.73
C PRO A 131 -3.13 18.40 -1.94
N ASP A 132 -3.89 18.32 -0.84
CA ASP A 132 -3.91 17.19 0.09
C ASP A 132 -5.34 16.87 0.57
N LEU A 133 -5.68 15.59 0.69
CA LEU A 133 -7.02 15.16 1.14
C LEU A 133 -7.35 15.62 2.57
N SER A 134 -6.35 15.79 3.44
CA SER A 134 -6.55 16.32 4.79
C SER A 134 -6.95 17.80 4.81
N GLN A 135 -6.71 18.51 3.71
CA GLN A 135 -7.12 19.90 3.55
C GLN A 135 -8.52 20.01 2.91
N THR A 136 -8.92 19.02 2.12
CA THR A 136 -10.21 18.95 1.43
C THR A 136 -11.40 18.99 2.39
N ASP A 137 -11.30 18.28 3.52
CA ASP A 137 -12.36 18.19 4.52
C ASP A 137 -12.65 19.53 5.23
N ASN A 138 -11.68 20.44 5.27
CA ASN A 138 -11.88 21.80 5.80
C ASN A 138 -12.56 22.75 4.80
N GLY A 139 -12.72 22.33 3.54
CA GLY A 139 -13.36 23.11 2.47
C GLY A 139 -14.73 22.54 2.09
N SER A 140 -14.73 21.45 1.31
CA SER A 140 -15.90 20.63 0.92
C SER A 140 -15.46 19.61 -0.15
N TRP A 141 -15.85 18.34 0.02
CA TRP A 141 -15.67 17.29 -0.99
C TRP A 141 -16.27 17.63 -2.35
N GLU A 142 -17.37 18.38 -2.39
CA GLU A 142 -17.97 18.86 -3.65
C GLU A 142 -17.03 19.81 -4.40
N THR A 143 -16.34 20.69 -3.68
CA THR A 143 -15.35 21.60 -4.28
C THR A 143 -14.20 20.81 -4.89
N TRP A 144 -13.66 19.84 -4.15
CA TRP A 144 -12.59 18.98 -4.64
C TRP A 144 -12.99 18.16 -5.87
N VAL A 145 -14.22 17.60 -5.90
CA VAL A 145 -14.74 16.92 -7.10
C VAL A 145 -14.83 17.88 -8.29
N ASN A 146 -15.27 19.12 -8.09
CA ASN A 146 -15.33 20.12 -9.16
C ASN A 146 -13.94 20.51 -9.67
N GLU A 147 -12.96 20.70 -8.80
CA GLU A 147 -11.58 20.96 -9.21
C GLU A 147 -10.99 19.76 -9.98
N CYS A 148 -11.31 18.53 -9.57
CA CYS A 148 -10.91 17.33 -10.30
C CYS A 148 -11.53 17.30 -11.70
N ARG A 149 -12.80 17.69 -11.86
CA ARG A 149 -13.45 17.81 -13.17
C ARG A 149 -12.73 18.83 -14.03
N ASP A 150 -12.50 20.04 -13.54
CA ASP A 150 -11.82 21.09 -14.29
C ASP A 150 -10.40 20.65 -14.73
N TRP A 151 -9.66 20.00 -13.82
CA TRP A 151 -8.32 19.50 -14.12
C TRP A 151 -8.34 18.36 -15.15
N LEU A 152 -9.24 17.39 -14.99
CA LEU A 152 -9.38 16.26 -15.91
C LEU A 152 -10.00 16.68 -17.25
N GLU A 153 -10.69 17.81 -17.36
CA GLU A 153 -11.23 18.28 -18.64
C GLU A 153 -10.26 19.24 -19.37
N ALA A 154 -9.18 19.67 -18.72
CA ALA A 154 -8.14 20.49 -19.32
C ALA A 154 -7.36 19.72 -20.42
N PRO A 155 -7.22 20.27 -21.65
CA PRO A 155 -6.58 19.58 -22.77
C PRO A 155 -5.14 19.10 -22.51
N GLU A 156 -4.38 19.85 -21.72
CA GLU A 156 -3.01 19.52 -21.30
C GLU A 156 -2.93 18.26 -20.43
N ASN A 157 -4.04 17.86 -19.81
CA ASN A 157 -4.14 16.69 -18.93
C ASN A 157 -4.86 15.51 -19.61
N ALA A 158 -5.15 15.61 -20.91
CA ALA A 158 -5.95 14.62 -21.66
C ALA A 158 -5.32 13.22 -21.72
N ASN A 159 -4.00 13.11 -21.53
CA ASN A 159 -3.27 11.84 -21.57
C ASN A 159 -3.12 11.15 -20.21
N VAL A 160 -3.36 11.86 -19.10
CA VAL A 160 -3.28 11.30 -17.75
C VAL A 160 -4.32 10.19 -17.61
N ASN A 161 -3.89 9.01 -17.22
CA ASN A 161 -4.76 7.83 -17.11
C ASN A 161 -4.56 7.07 -15.79
N VAL A 162 -3.74 7.59 -14.89
CA VAL A 162 -3.66 7.18 -13.49
C VAL A 162 -3.70 8.43 -12.61
N PHE A 163 -4.65 8.47 -11.67
CA PHE A 163 -4.91 9.63 -10.81
C PHE A 163 -4.87 9.21 -9.33
N MET A 164 -4.04 9.90 -8.55
CA MET A 164 -3.68 9.54 -7.17
C MET A 164 -3.66 10.76 -6.26
N TRP A 165 -4.05 10.57 -5.00
CA TRP A 165 -4.04 11.63 -4.00
C TRP A 165 -3.69 11.11 -2.61
N SER A 166 -2.76 11.78 -1.92
CA SER A 166 -2.38 11.39 -0.55
C SER A 166 -3.20 12.08 0.54
N TRP A 167 -3.18 11.48 1.72
CA TRP A 167 -3.51 12.13 2.99
C TRP A 167 -2.23 12.54 3.70
N CYS A 168 -2.11 13.81 4.10
CA CYS A 168 -1.07 14.26 5.02
C CYS A 168 -1.37 13.80 6.45
N ASP A 169 -2.64 13.73 6.83
CA ASP A 169 -3.14 13.06 8.04
C ASP A 169 -4.58 12.65 7.71
N ILE A 170 -4.97 11.43 8.07
CA ILE A 170 -6.34 10.94 7.87
C ILE A 170 -7.16 11.01 9.17
N GLY A 171 -6.48 11.27 10.30
CA GLY A 171 -7.09 11.38 11.62
C GLY A 171 -8.13 12.50 11.67
N GLY A 172 -9.34 12.17 12.14
CA GLY A 172 -10.45 13.10 12.30
C GLY A 172 -11.20 13.46 11.02
N HIS A 173 -10.79 12.94 9.86
CA HIS A 173 -11.43 13.22 8.58
C HIS A 173 -12.58 12.25 8.25
N ASP A 174 -13.33 12.51 7.18
CA ASP A 174 -14.37 11.59 6.68
C ASP A 174 -13.87 10.75 5.48
N ALA A 175 -13.43 9.52 5.76
CA ALA A 175 -13.02 8.56 4.74
C ALA A 175 -14.19 8.03 3.89
N SER A 176 -15.43 8.11 4.39
CA SER A 176 -16.61 7.65 3.65
C SER A 176 -16.95 8.65 2.54
N ASP A 177 -16.89 9.95 2.84
CA ASP A 177 -17.10 11.00 1.84
C ASP A 177 -15.99 11.04 0.79
N TYR A 178 -14.74 10.75 1.18
CA TYR A 178 -13.66 10.49 0.22
C TYR A 178 -14.03 9.35 -0.75
N CYS A 179 -14.49 8.21 -0.22
CA CYS A 179 -14.88 7.07 -1.05
C CYS A 179 -16.04 7.41 -2.01
N ALA A 180 -17.05 8.13 -1.52
CA ALA A 180 -18.19 8.57 -2.34
C ALA A 180 -17.78 9.57 -3.43
N SER A 181 -16.83 10.47 -3.11
CA SER A 181 -16.29 11.46 -4.06
C SER A 181 -15.43 10.81 -5.14
N MET A 182 -14.55 9.89 -4.76
CA MET A 182 -13.81 9.05 -5.71
C MET A 182 -14.75 8.23 -6.59
N GLN A 183 -15.82 7.65 -6.04
CA GLN A 183 -16.82 6.93 -6.83
C GLN A 183 -17.53 7.82 -7.85
N THR A 184 -17.81 9.08 -7.49
CA THR A 184 -18.36 10.07 -8.42
C THR A 184 -17.41 10.29 -9.60
N LEU A 185 -16.13 10.52 -9.32
CA LEU A 185 -15.12 10.71 -10.36
C LEU A 185 -14.91 9.45 -11.21
N ILE A 186 -14.96 8.25 -10.63
CA ILE A 186 -14.88 6.99 -11.37
C ILE A 186 -16.10 6.82 -12.30
N ASN A 187 -17.31 7.15 -11.86
CA ASN A 187 -18.51 7.08 -12.69
C ASN A 187 -18.48 8.07 -13.86
N GLU A 188 -17.72 9.16 -13.72
CA GLU A 188 -17.56 10.19 -14.75
C GLU A 188 -16.41 9.85 -15.71
N TYR A 189 -15.22 9.61 -15.16
CA TYR A 189 -13.95 9.55 -15.90
C TYR A 189 -13.32 8.16 -15.96
N GLY A 190 -13.84 7.18 -15.23
CA GLY A 190 -13.40 5.78 -15.30
C GLY A 190 -13.81 5.07 -16.59
N ALA A 191 -13.43 3.80 -16.71
CA ALA A 191 -13.83 2.96 -17.85
C ALA A 191 -15.36 2.86 -17.94
N GLY A 192 -15.93 3.24 -19.10
CA GLY A 192 -17.39 3.31 -19.30
C GLY A 192 -18.06 4.54 -18.68
N GLY A 193 -17.30 5.45 -18.07
CA GLY A 193 -17.81 6.64 -17.40
C GLY A 193 -18.49 7.63 -18.35
N THR A 194 -19.35 8.48 -17.80
CA THR A 194 -20.22 9.40 -18.57
C THR A 194 -19.46 10.46 -19.37
N LYS A 195 -18.21 10.77 -19.01
CA LYS A 195 -17.34 11.78 -19.63
C LYS A 195 -16.29 11.20 -20.57
N VAL A 196 -16.23 9.88 -20.76
CA VAL A 196 -15.22 9.19 -21.58
C VAL A 196 -15.84 8.61 -22.85
N GLY A 197 -15.22 8.89 -24.00
CA GLY A 197 -15.58 8.31 -25.31
C GLY A 197 -15.76 9.35 -26.43
N PRO A 198 -16.13 8.92 -27.65
CA PRO A 198 -16.28 9.81 -28.79
C PRO A 198 -17.27 10.96 -28.53
N GLY A 199 -16.81 12.20 -28.73
CA GLY A 199 -17.63 13.41 -28.53
C GLY A 199 -17.88 13.78 -27.06
N ARG A 200 -17.19 13.14 -26.11
CA ARG A 200 -17.24 13.46 -24.68
C ARG A 200 -15.99 14.24 -24.26
N ALA A 201 -15.95 14.64 -22.99
CA ALA A 201 -14.89 15.50 -22.44
C ALA A 201 -13.49 14.86 -22.54
N ARG A 202 -13.39 13.52 -22.42
CA ARG A 202 -12.14 12.77 -22.56
C ARG A 202 -12.26 11.64 -23.56
N ALA A 203 -11.16 11.36 -24.27
CA ALA A 203 -11.05 10.22 -25.16
C ALA A 203 -10.79 8.91 -24.40
N ASN A 204 -9.90 8.95 -23.40
CA ASN A 204 -9.44 7.78 -22.65
C ASN A 204 -9.92 7.82 -21.19
N PRO A 205 -10.23 6.65 -20.60
CA PRO A 205 -10.59 6.56 -19.20
C PRO A 205 -9.39 6.78 -18.28
N VAL A 206 -9.70 7.08 -17.02
CA VAL A 206 -8.74 7.31 -15.94
C VAL A 206 -8.90 6.22 -14.88
N ASN A 207 -7.79 5.64 -14.46
CA ASN A 207 -7.74 4.76 -13.30
C ASN A 207 -7.52 5.61 -12.05
N PHE A 208 -8.43 5.49 -11.08
CA PHE A 208 -8.33 6.16 -9.79
C PHE A 208 -7.75 5.17 -8.77
N VAL A 209 -6.63 5.53 -8.16
CA VAL A 209 -5.99 4.71 -7.13
C VAL A 209 -6.24 5.34 -5.77
N PHE A 210 -6.79 4.55 -4.87
CA PHE A 210 -7.08 4.97 -3.50
C PHE A 210 -5.81 4.92 -2.66
N MET A 211 -5.80 5.71 -1.59
CA MET A 211 -4.72 5.68 -0.60
C MET A 211 -5.30 5.82 0.80
N THR A 212 -4.72 5.12 1.77
CA THR A 212 -4.95 5.40 3.20
C THR A 212 -3.95 6.45 3.69
N GLY A 213 -4.19 7.05 4.86
CA GLY A 213 -3.24 7.94 5.51
C GLY A 213 -2.21 7.20 6.36
N HIS A 214 -1.24 7.94 6.87
CA HIS A 214 -0.20 7.41 7.73
C HIS A 214 -0.73 7.03 9.13
N ALA A 215 0.07 6.26 9.87
CA ALA A 215 -0.19 5.96 11.28
C ALA A 215 0.20 7.13 12.19
N ASN A 216 -0.57 7.34 13.25
CA ASN A 216 -0.33 8.34 14.30
C ASN A 216 0.14 7.63 15.56
N ARG A 217 1.38 7.91 15.97
CA ARG A 217 2.00 7.30 17.14
C ARG A 217 1.09 7.41 18.37
N ASN A 218 0.81 6.28 19.02
CA ASN A 218 -0.11 6.16 20.16
C ASN A 218 -1.57 6.62 19.93
N ASN A 219 -1.98 6.93 18.69
CA ASN A 219 -3.30 7.49 18.39
C ASN A 219 -3.91 6.87 17.11
N ASN A 220 -3.79 5.55 16.98
CA ASN A 220 -4.23 4.82 15.79
C ASN A 220 -5.66 4.26 15.88
N VAL A 221 -6.21 4.08 17.08
CA VAL A 221 -7.47 3.36 17.30
C VAL A 221 -8.54 4.27 17.86
N GLY A 222 -9.74 4.16 17.31
CA GLY A 222 -10.90 4.92 17.74
C GLY A 222 -11.65 5.51 16.56
N GLU A 223 -12.82 6.07 16.82
CA GLU A 223 -13.58 6.79 15.80
C GLU A 223 -12.72 7.93 15.22
N GLY A 224 -12.68 8.02 13.88
CA GLY A 224 -11.85 8.98 13.17
C GLY A 224 -10.33 8.71 13.20
N CYS A 225 -9.84 7.70 13.93
CA CYS A 225 -8.40 7.43 13.99
C CYS A 225 -7.89 6.67 12.76
N PRO A 226 -6.58 6.75 12.42
CA PRO A 226 -6.03 6.19 11.19
C PRO A 226 -6.41 4.74 10.87
N LYS A 227 -6.41 3.84 11.87
CA LYS A 227 -6.79 2.44 11.67
C LYS A 227 -8.22 2.29 11.15
N ASN A 228 -9.14 3.03 11.76
CA ASN A 228 -10.57 2.97 11.45
C ASN A 228 -10.85 3.60 10.08
N GLN A 229 -10.19 4.71 9.77
CA GLN A 229 -10.30 5.38 8.47
C GLN A 229 -9.72 4.55 7.33
N ALA A 230 -8.54 3.94 7.55
CA ALA A 230 -7.93 3.01 6.60
C ALA A 230 -8.83 1.79 6.34
N ALA A 231 -9.49 1.26 7.38
CA ALA A 231 -10.41 0.15 7.24
C ALA A 231 -11.62 0.50 6.34
N ILE A 232 -12.17 1.71 6.44
CA ILE A 232 -13.26 2.18 5.57
C ILE A 232 -12.82 2.16 4.09
N ILE A 233 -11.67 2.78 3.78
CA ILE A 233 -11.15 2.88 2.41
C ILE A 233 -10.82 1.49 1.85
N ASN A 234 -10.13 0.67 2.65
CA ASN A 234 -9.74 -0.67 2.24
C ASN A 234 -10.95 -1.57 1.96
N GLU A 235 -11.99 -1.51 2.79
CA GLU A 235 -13.21 -2.29 2.59
C GLU A 235 -13.98 -1.83 1.35
N PHE A 236 -14.05 -0.51 1.13
CA PHE A 236 -14.62 0.06 -0.09
C PHE A 236 -13.89 -0.45 -1.34
N CYS A 237 -12.55 -0.46 -1.30
CA CYS A 237 -11.71 -0.94 -2.40
C CYS A 237 -11.90 -2.44 -2.67
N ARG A 238 -11.91 -3.28 -1.63
CA ARG A 238 -12.15 -4.73 -1.79
C ARG A 238 -13.53 -5.02 -2.37
N THR A 239 -14.55 -4.32 -1.87
CA THR A 239 -15.95 -4.51 -2.30
C THR A 239 -16.15 -4.18 -3.77
N ASN A 240 -15.49 -3.13 -4.26
CA ASN A 240 -15.71 -2.61 -5.61
C ASN A 240 -14.61 -3.00 -6.62
N GLY A 241 -13.58 -3.73 -6.18
CA GLY A 241 -12.45 -4.10 -7.05
C GLY A 241 -11.52 -2.94 -7.38
N TYR A 242 -11.46 -1.90 -6.53
CA TYR A 242 -10.53 -0.79 -6.69
C TYR A 242 -9.21 -1.06 -5.97
N TYR A 243 -8.13 -0.50 -6.50
CA TYR A 243 -6.80 -0.66 -5.92
C TYR A 243 -6.46 0.44 -4.92
N CYS A 244 -5.81 0.07 -3.81
CA CYS A 244 -5.42 0.98 -2.74
C CYS A 244 -3.95 0.80 -2.34
N ILE A 245 -3.22 1.91 -2.13
CA ILE A 245 -1.93 1.90 -1.43
C ILE A 245 -2.21 2.15 0.06
N ASP A 246 -2.00 1.13 0.89
CA ASP A 246 -2.37 1.18 2.30
C ASP A 246 -1.18 1.61 3.17
N TYR A 247 -1.01 2.93 3.32
CA TYR A 247 -0.02 3.56 4.20
C TYR A 247 -0.13 3.04 5.62
N TYR A 248 -1.33 3.04 6.21
CA TYR A 248 -1.52 2.60 7.59
C TYR A 248 -0.98 1.19 7.82
N SER A 249 -1.29 0.24 6.93
CA SER A 249 -0.74 -1.12 7.02
C SER A 249 0.78 -1.14 6.94
N ILE A 250 1.37 -0.39 6.00
CA ILE A 250 2.83 -0.32 5.83
C ILE A 250 3.48 0.30 7.08
N ASP A 251 2.97 1.42 7.58
CA ASP A 251 3.57 2.18 8.66
C ASP A 251 3.48 1.44 10.01
N THR A 252 2.48 0.57 10.20
CA THR A 252 2.28 -0.18 11.46
C THR A 252 2.82 -1.61 11.46
N THR A 253 3.52 -2.04 10.40
CA THR A 253 4.01 -3.42 10.27
C THR A 253 5.50 -3.45 9.97
N ALA A 254 6.26 -4.06 10.87
CA ALA A 254 7.70 -4.26 10.71
C ALA A 254 8.04 -5.16 9.51
N MET A 255 9.33 -5.23 9.17
CA MET A 255 9.80 -5.98 7.99
C MET A 255 9.66 -7.50 8.12
N ASP A 256 9.55 -8.02 9.35
CA ASP A 256 9.25 -9.42 9.65
C ASP A 256 7.75 -9.74 9.65
N GLY A 257 6.90 -8.74 9.42
CA GLY A 257 5.44 -8.87 9.43
C GLY A 257 4.79 -8.62 10.79
N THR A 258 5.56 -8.30 11.84
CA THR A 258 5.00 -7.99 13.16
C THR A 258 4.24 -6.66 13.14
N TYR A 259 2.98 -6.68 13.58
CA TYR A 259 2.12 -5.49 13.68
C TYR A 259 2.26 -4.82 15.04
N TYR A 260 2.45 -3.49 15.02
CA TYR A 260 2.56 -2.63 16.19
C TYR A 260 1.51 -1.52 16.10
N GLU A 261 0.48 -1.60 16.95
CA GLU A 261 -0.67 -0.68 16.91
C GLU A 261 -0.33 0.74 17.33
N ASP A 262 0.71 0.93 18.12
CA ASP A 262 1.14 2.22 18.68
C ASP A 262 2.11 3.00 17.76
N THR A 263 2.40 2.46 16.57
CA THR A 263 3.42 2.99 15.67
C THR A 263 3.06 4.35 15.06
N GLY A 264 4.05 5.23 14.89
CA GLY A 264 3.98 6.40 14.01
C GLY A 264 4.29 6.10 12.53
N ASP A 265 4.25 7.14 11.72
CA ASP A 265 4.60 7.15 10.29
C ASP A 265 6.08 6.89 10.01
N ASN A 266 6.92 7.03 11.05
CA ASN A 266 8.35 6.78 11.00
C ASN A 266 8.73 5.35 11.41
N GLY A 267 7.78 4.48 11.76
CA GLY A 267 8.08 3.13 12.27
C GLY A 267 8.46 3.09 13.75
N ASP A 268 8.27 4.19 14.48
CA ASP A 268 8.56 4.30 15.89
C ASP A 268 7.39 3.77 16.76
N SER A 269 7.67 2.82 17.64
CA SER A 269 6.70 2.13 18.49
C SER A 269 7.26 1.89 19.89
N GLU A 270 6.48 2.18 20.93
CA GLU A 270 6.85 1.89 22.32
C GLU A 270 6.83 0.38 22.60
N SER A 271 5.89 -0.32 21.96
CA SER A 271 5.71 -1.77 22.06
C SER A 271 6.85 -2.54 21.39
N TYR A 272 7.43 -2.00 20.32
CA TYR A 272 8.69 -2.48 19.74
C TYR A 272 9.89 -2.09 20.61
N GLY A 273 9.88 -0.88 21.17
CA GLY A 273 10.94 -0.33 22.01
C GLY A 273 11.90 0.63 21.27
N GLY A 274 11.48 1.20 20.13
CA GLY A 274 12.36 1.99 19.27
C GLY A 274 11.74 2.25 17.91
N ASN A 275 12.56 2.29 16.86
CA ASN A 275 12.13 2.43 15.46
C ASN A 275 12.50 1.17 14.68
N PHE A 276 11.50 0.35 14.35
CA PHE A 276 11.77 -0.94 13.69
C PHE A 276 12.25 -0.79 12.24
N TYR A 277 11.99 0.34 11.60
CA TYR A 277 12.45 0.58 10.24
C TYR A 277 13.90 1.05 10.21
N GLU A 278 14.28 1.90 11.16
CA GLU A 278 15.67 2.31 11.34
C GLU A 278 16.54 1.12 11.77
N ASP A 279 16.12 0.37 12.80
CA ASP A 279 16.82 -0.82 13.27
C ASP A 279 16.98 -1.88 12.17
N TRP A 280 15.94 -2.07 11.34
CA TRP A 280 16.04 -2.96 10.18
C TRP A 280 16.99 -2.40 9.12
N GLN A 281 16.89 -1.12 8.75
CA GLN A 281 17.76 -0.54 7.73
C GLN A 281 19.24 -0.59 8.13
N ASP A 282 19.56 -0.28 9.38
CA ASP A 282 20.93 -0.26 9.91
C ASP A 282 21.55 -1.65 10.02
N SER A 283 20.72 -2.68 10.20
CA SER A 283 21.15 -4.08 10.21
C SER A 283 21.23 -4.72 8.80
N HIS A 284 20.83 -4.00 7.74
CA HIS A 284 20.74 -4.52 6.38
C HIS A 284 21.55 -3.72 5.36
N THR A 285 21.99 -4.39 4.30
CA THR A 285 22.88 -3.80 3.28
C THR A 285 22.15 -2.96 2.22
N GLU A 286 22.59 -1.71 2.03
CA GLU A 286 22.21 -0.83 0.90
C GLU A 286 22.51 -1.50 -0.45
N GLY A 287 21.62 -1.37 -1.43
CA GLY A 287 21.74 -1.99 -2.76
C GLY A 287 21.38 -3.47 -2.81
N VAL A 288 21.17 -4.11 -1.65
CA VAL A 288 20.69 -5.50 -1.54
C VAL A 288 19.26 -5.53 -1.02
N HIS A 289 19.05 -4.88 0.14
CA HIS A 289 17.80 -4.94 0.89
C HIS A 289 16.99 -3.63 0.80
N TRP A 290 17.69 -2.50 0.69
CA TRP A 290 17.09 -1.17 0.59
C TRP A 290 17.93 -0.27 -0.33
N TYR A 291 17.36 0.85 -0.76
CA TYR A 291 18.03 1.87 -1.58
C TYR A 291 17.72 3.28 -1.07
N ARG A 292 18.48 4.26 -1.53
CA ARG A 292 18.26 5.67 -1.19
C ARG A 292 17.13 6.25 -2.02
N ASN A 293 16.14 6.85 -1.35
CA ASN A 293 15.14 7.65 -2.03
C ASN A 293 15.75 8.92 -2.59
N ARG A 294 15.08 9.54 -3.57
CA ARG A 294 15.56 10.77 -4.21
C ARG A 294 14.46 11.82 -4.32
N SER A 295 14.81 13.09 -4.16
CA SER A 295 13.86 14.21 -4.27
C SER A 295 13.27 14.41 -5.68
N SER A 296 13.92 13.84 -6.70
CA SER A 296 13.46 13.81 -8.10
C SER A 296 14.21 12.70 -8.85
N PRO A 297 13.76 12.30 -10.07
CA PRO A 297 14.52 11.36 -10.90
C PRO A 297 15.95 11.84 -11.16
N GLY A 298 16.95 11.12 -10.63
CA GLY A 298 18.36 11.52 -10.71
C GLY A 298 18.77 12.67 -9.77
N GLY A 299 17.87 13.13 -8.90
CA GLY A 299 18.11 14.18 -7.91
C GLY A 299 18.95 13.71 -6.71
N ALA A 300 19.02 14.58 -5.69
CA ALA A 300 19.73 14.29 -4.46
C ALA A 300 19.04 13.22 -3.63
N ASP A 301 19.82 12.46 -2.86
CA ASP A 301 19.31 11.53 -1.85
C ASP A 301 18.52 12.30 -0.79
N GLU A 302 17.33 11.80 -0.45
CA GLU A 302 16.42 12.42 0.52
C GLU A 302 15.65 11.33 1.27
N TYR A 303 15.24 11.58 2.52
CA TYR A 303 14.24 10.75 3.18
C TYR A 303 12.83 11.20 2.77
N GLY A 304 11.85 10.32 2.91
CA GLY A 304 10.45 10.78 2.95
C GLY A 304 10.32 11.81 4.07
N GLN A 305 9.51 12.85 3.88
CA GLN A 305 9.32 13.83 4.94
C GLN A 305 8.79 13.16 6.22
N HIS A 306 9.26 13.61 7.39
CA HIS A 306 8.96 12.97 8.69
C HIS A 306 9.54 11.56 8.88
N ASN A 307 10.36 11.06 7.95
CA ASN A 307 11.11 9.82 8.13
C ASN A 307 12.59 10.06 8.40
N SER A 308 13.20 9.21 9.24
CA SER A 308 14.65 9.18 9.51
C SER A 308 15.40 8.17 8.65
N GLN A 309 14.67 7.38 7.86
CA GLN A 309 15.21 6.26 7.09
C GLN A 309 14.59 6.19 5.69
N HIS A 310 15.24 5.47 4.77
CA HIS A 310 14.76 5.30 3.41
C HIS A 310 13.71 4.20 3.27
N ILE A 311 13.79 3.14 4.08
CA ILE A 311 12.99 1.92 3.88
C ILE A 311 11.47 2.16 3.88
N THR A 312 10.93 3.11 4.65
CA THR A 312 9.49 3.43 4.62
C THR A 312 9.02 3.84 3.23
N ALA A 313 9.75 4.75 2.58
CA ALA A 313 9.46 5.22 1.23
C ALA A 313 9.75 4.13 0.18
N ASN A 314 10.80 3.31 0.36
CA ASN A 314 11.06 2.16 -0.50
C ASN A 314 9.86 1.21 -0.56
N ARG A 315 9.26 0.90 0.60
CA ARG A 315 8.05 0.04 0.68
C ARG A 315 6.86 0.66 -0.03
N LYS A 316 6.61 1.95 0.15
CA LYS A 316 5.52 2.68 -0.52
C LYS A 316 5.71 2.73 -2.04
N ALA A 317 6.95 2.81 -2.52
CA ALA A 317 7.26 2.66 -3.94
C ALA A 317 7.00 1.23 -4.47
N PHE A 318 7.31 0.19 -3.68
CA PHE A 318 6.98 -1.19 -4.05
C PHE A 318 5.46 -1.39 -4.19
N ALA A 319 4.69 -0.86 -3.24
CA ALA A 319 3.23 -0.86 -3.29
C ALA A 319 2.71 -0.11 -4.54
N PHE A 320 3.26 1.06 -4.85
CA PHE A 320 2.92 1.82 -6.06
C PHE A 320 3.12 0.99 -7.34
N TRP A 321 4.31 0.44 -7.55
CA TRP A 321 4.61 -0.34 -8.76
C TRP A 321 3.77 -1.60 -8.87
N TRP A 322 3.45 -2.24 -7.73
CA TRP A 322 2.51 -3.35 -7.72
C TRP A 322 1.10 -2.92 -8.17
N VAL A 323 0.57 -1.79 -7.69
CA VAL A 323 -0.73 -1.26 -8.15
C VAL A 323 -0.70 -0.95 -9.65
N MET A 324 0.37 -0.30 -10.14
CA MET A 324 0.52 -0.04 -11.58
C MET A 324 0.51 -1.35 -12.38
N ALA A 325 1.16 -2.39 -11.89
CA ALA A 325 1.16 -3.70 -12.54
C ALA A 325 -0.24 -4.34 -12.57
N GLN A 326 -1.03 -4.19 -11.51
CA GLN A 326 -2.41 -4.69 -11.54
C GLN A 326 -3.30 -3.93 -12.53
N LEU A 327 -3.09 -2.62 -12.70
CA LEU A 327 -3.84 -1.80 -13.67
C LEU A 327 -3.45 -2.07 -15.13
N ALA A 328 -2.24 -2.58 -15.37
CA ALA A 328 -1.69 -2.82 -16.71
C ALA A 328 -2.00 -4.22 -17.29
N GLN A 329 -2.76 -5.04 -16.56
CA GLN A 329 -3.14 -6.41 -16.92
C GLN A 329 -4.62 -6.51 -17.27
#